data_AF-A0A9N9I1U3-F1
#
_entry.id   AF-A0A9N9I1U3-F1
#
_cell.length_a   1.000
_cell.length_b   1.000
_cell.length_c   1.000
_cell.angle_alpha   90.00
_cell.angle_beta   90.00
_cell.angle_gamma   90.00
#
_symmetry.space_group_name_H-M   'P 1'
#
loop_
_entity.id
_entity.type
_entity.pdbx_description
1 polymer ?
#
loop_
_entity_poly.entity_id
_entity_poly.type
_entity_poly.pdbx_seq_one_letter_code
_entity_poly.pdbx_strand_id
1 'polypeptide(L)'
;MCSGIWKDFKDFLNNRGGNVVDLGIGIIIGSAFSMLVNSFVSDILTPPLGLISYGTSLQNYFIIIRPGKTPNATYSTPEQARDDGAVTENVGIFINTIINFLFVVFTLFWIFY
;
A
#
# COMPACT_ATOMS: atom_id res chain seq x y z
N MET A 1 -44.02 -4.63 -13.21
CA MET A 1 -43.12 -5.81 -13.12
C MET A 1 -41.74 -5.48 -12.52
N CYS A 2 -41.28 -4.22 -12.45
CA CYS A 2 -39.96 -3.87 -11.91
C CYS A 2 -39.89 -3.69 -10.37
N SER A 3 -41.00 -3.83 -9.64
CA SER A 3 -41.03 -3.65 -8.18
C SER A 3 -40.54 -4.87 -7.38
N GLY A 4 -40.57 -6.08 -7.97
CA GLY A 4 -40.17 -7.32 -7.28
C GLY A 4 -38.67 -7.37 -7.04
N ILE A 5 -37.88 -7.04 -8.07
CA ILE A 5 -36.41 -7.13 -8.05
C ILE A 5 -35.80 -6.28 -6.93
N TRP A 6 -36.33 -5.08 -6.66
CA TRP A 6 -35.80 -4.22 -5.59
C TRP A 6 -36.11 -4.75 -4.18
N LYS A 7 -37.29 -5.37 -4.00
CA LYS A 7 -37.67 -5.99 -2.74
C LYS A 7 -36.88 -7.27 -2.51
N ASP A 8 -36.74 -8.09 -3.54
CA ASP A 8 -35.94 -9.32 -3.52
C ASP A 8 -34.45 -9.01 -3.31
N PHE A 9 -33.94 -7.89 -3.83
CA PHE A 9 -32.58 -7.42 -3.59
C PHE A 9 -32.36 -6.98 -2.14
N LYS A 10 -33.29 -6.22 -1.55
CA LYS A 10 -33.23 -5.86 -0.12
C LYS A 10 -33.33 -7.10 0.79
N ASP A 11 -34.23 -8.02 0.46
CA ASP A 11 -34.39 -9.26 1.22
C ASP A 11 -33.17 -10.17 1.05
N PHE A 12 -32.51 -10.16 -0.11
CA PHE A 12 -31.24 -10.84 -0.34
C PHE A 12 -30.10 -10.26 0.51
N LEU A 13 -29.96 -8.93 0.55
CA LEU A 13 -28.95 -8.24 1.36
C LEU A 13 -29.10 -8.49 2.86
N ASN A 14 -30.33 -8.71 3.33
CA ASN A 14 -30.62 -8.85 4.76
C ASN A 14 -30.76 -10.31 5.24
N ASN A 15 -31.21 -11.26 4.39
CA ASN A 15 -31.74 -12.54 4.91
C ASN A 15 -31.03 -13.82 4.43
N ARG A 16 -30.06 -13.80 3.51
CA ARG A 16 -29.49 -15.05 2.94
C ARG A 16 -27.99 -15.30 3.16
N GLY A 17 -27.23 -14.42 3.82
CA GLY A 17 -25.77 -14.59 3.98
C GLY A 17 -25.11 -13.99 5.22
N GLY A 18 -25.88 -13.59 6.25
CA GLY A 18 -25.39 -12.70 7.30
C GLY A 18 -25.54 -11.22 6.89
N ASN A 19 -25.54 -10.30 7.86
CA ASN A 19 -25.77 -8.88 7.60
C ASN A 19 -24.65 -8.30 6.72
N VAL A 20 -24.87 -8.24 5.40
CA VAL A 20 -23.90 -7.75 4.41
C VAL A 20 -23.48 -6.31 4.71
N VAL A 21 -24.36 -5.55 5.37
CA VAL A 21 -24.07 -4.19 5.85
C VAL A 21 -22.98 -4.23 6.92
N ASP A 22 -23.04 -5.14 7.89
CA ASP A 22 -22.03 -5.27 8.95
C ASP A 22 -20.68 -5.75 8.39
N LEU A 23 -20.72 -6.66 7.41
CA LEU A 23 -19.51 -7.09 6.68
C LEU A 23 -18.89 -5.91 5.91
N GLY A 24 -19.71 -5.12 5.21
CA GLY A 24 -19.27 -3.94 4.48
C GLY A 24 -18.65 -2.89 5.41
N ILE A 25 -19.27 -2.65 6.57
CA ILE A 25 -18.73 -1.76 7.61
C ILE A 25 -17.39 -2.29 8.13
N GLY A 26 -17.26 -3.59 8.39
CA GLY A 26 -16.02 -4.22 8.83
C GLY A 26 -14.86 -4.02 7.83
N ILE A 27 -15.12 -4.14 6.52
CA ILE A 27 -14.12 -3.92 5.47
C ILE A 27 -13.72 -2.43 5.40
N ILE A 28 -14.69 -1.51 5.48
CA ILE A 28 -14.42 -0.07 5.45
C ILE A 28 -13.56 0.33 6.65
N ILE A 29 -13.94 -0.09 7.85
CA ILE A 29 -13.18 0.19 9.08
C ILE A 29 -11.79 -0.44 9.01
N GLY A 30 -11.69 -1.70 8.55
CA GLY A 30 -10.41 -2.37 8.35
C GLY A 30 -9.48 -1.60 7.42
N SER A 31 -9.99 -1.13 6.27
CA SER A 31 -9.20 -0.35 5.32
C SER A 31 -8.75 1.00 5.89
N ALA A 32 -9.65 1.72 6.58
CA ALA A 32 -9.35 3.00 7.20
C ALA A 32 -8.29 2.86 8.31
N PHE A 33 -8.42 1.81 9.12
CA PHE A 33 -7.45 1.52 10.18
C PHE A 33 -6.08 1.11 9.62
N SER A 34 -6.03 0.28 8.58
CA SER A 34 -4.76 -0.03 7.90
C SER A 34 -4.09 1.22 7.33
N MET A 35 -4.85 2.19 6.79
CA MET A 35 -4.30 3.47 6.34
C MET A 35 -3.71 4.30 7.49
N LEU A 36 -4.38 4.35 8.65
CA LEU A 36 -3.87 5.04 9.84
C LEU A 36 -2.56 4.43 10.34
N VAL A 37 -2.49 3.09 10.44
CA VAL A 37 -1.26 2.41 10.87
C VAL A 37 -0.14 2.60 9.84
N ASN A 38 -0.45 2.52 8.54
CA ASN A 38 0.53 2.79 7.49
C ASN A 38 1.11 4.21 7.60
N SER A 39 0.27 5.23 7.79
CA SER A 39 0.73 6.62 7.97
C SER A 39 1.58 6.77 9.23
N PHE A 40 1.21 6.13 10.33
CA PHE A 40 2.05 6.14 11.53
C PHE A 40 3.44 5.53 11.26
N VAL A 41 3.50 4.40 10.55
CA VAL A 41 4.79 3.78 10.22
C VAL A 41 5.57 4.62 9.21
N SER A 42 4.95 5.07 8.11
CA SER A 42 5.63 5.81 7.04
C SER A 42 6.05 7.21 7.45
N ASP A 43 5.23 7.90 8.24
CA ASP A 43 5.39 9.33 8.50
C ASP A 43 6.03 9.62 9.86
N ILE A 44 5.93 8.70 10.82
CA ILE A 44 6.49 8.87 12.17
C ILE A 44 7.67 7.93 12.43
N LEU A 45 7.58 6.65 12.07
CA LEU A 45 8.66 5.67 12.36
C LEU A 45 9.76 5.64 11.30
N THR A 46 9.40 5.75 10.01
CA THR A 46 10.36 5.63 8.91
C THR A 46 11.35 6.80 8.83
N PRO A 47 10.99 8.09 9.06
CA PRO A 47 11.95 9.18 8.94
C PRO A 47 13.11 9.11 9.95
N PRO A 48 12.90 8.81 11.25
CA PRO A 48 14.00 8.56 12.18
C PRO A 48 14.93 7.42 11.75
N LEU A 49 14.37 6.32 11.21
CA LEU A 49 15.17 5.20 10.70
C LEU A 49 15.96 5.56 9.43
N GLY A 50 15.36 6.38 8.55
CA GLY A 50 16.02 6.90 7.35
C GLY A 50 17.19 7.82 7.67
N LEU A 51 17.11 8.59 8.76
CA LEU A 51 18.21 9.42 9.25
C LEU A 51 19.39 8.57 9.76
N ILE A 52 19.11 7.41 10.37
CA ILE A 52 20.14 6.46 10.84
C ILE A 52 20.81 5.74 9.65
N SER A 53 20.11 5.61 8.52
CA SER A 53 20.60 4.97 7.28
C SER A 53 21.46 5.88 6.39
N TYR A 54 22.09 6.92 6.94
CA TYR A 54 23.05 7.80 6.24
C TYR A 54 22.57 8.36 4.88
N GLY A 55 21.30 8.76 4.79
CA GLY A 55 20.80 9.53 3.65
C GLY A 55 20.58 8.76 2.35
N THR A 56 20.87 7.46 2.31
CA THR A 56 20.42 6.59 1.21
C THR A 56 19.03 6.08 1.53
N SER A 57 18.00 6.69 0.93
CA SER A 57 16.67 6.08 0.92
C SER A 57 16.78 4.74 0.19
N LEU A 58 16.55 3.63 0.90
CA LEU A 58 16.56 2.28 0.32
C LEU A 58 15.71 2.22 -0.95
N GLN A 59 14.66 3.02 -1.02
CA GLN A 59 13.75 3.20 -2.16
C GLN A 59 14.46 3.60 -3.46
N ASN A 60 15.59 4.32 -3.40
CA ASN A 60 16.37 4.73 -4.57
C ASN A 60 17.28 3.62 -5.10
N TYR A 61 17.27 2.43 -4.50
CA TYR A 61 17.98 1.28 -5.04
C TYR A 61 17.12 0.61 -6.12
N PHE A 62 17.47 0.85 -7.39
CA PHE A 62 16.81 0.22 -8.52
C PHE A 62 17.83 -0.10 -9.62
N ILE A 63 17.51 -1.13 -10.40
CA ILE A 63 18.32 -1.58 -11.53
C ILE A 63 17.54 -1.30 -12.80
N ILE A 64 18.19 -0.68 -13.79
CA ILE A 64 17.59 -0.41 -15.09
C ILE A 64 17.79 -1.63 -15.98
N ILE A 65 16.70 -2.29 -16.39
CA ILE A 65 16.73 -3.46 -17.28
C ILE A 65 16.67 -3.01 -18.73
N ARG A 66 15.83 -2.00 -19.01
CA ARG A 66 15.72 -1.39 -20.34
C ARG A 66 15.88 0.11 -20.22
N PRO A 67 16.82 0.72 -20.97
CA PRO A 67 16.97 2.16 -20.98
C PRO A 67 15.70 2.82 -21.52
N GLY A 68 15.40 4.01 -21.00
CA GLY A 68 14.29 4.84 -21.46
C GLY A 68 14.58 5.49 -22.82
N LYS A 69 13.87 6.58 -23.10
CA LYS A 69 14.06 7.37 -24.33
C LYS A 69 15.48 7.92 -24.45
N THR A 70 16.20 8.06 -23.33
CA THR A 70 17.58 8.54 -23.31
C THR A 70 18.55 7.37 -23.07
N PRO A 71 19.36 6.96 -24.06
CA PRO A 71 20.42 5.97 -23.85
C PRO A 71 21.45 6.52 -22.83
N ASN A 72 21.78 5.75 -21.79
CA ASN A 72 22.72 6.09 -20.71
C ASN A 72 22.31 7.23 -19.75
N ALA A 73 21.01 7.54 -19.61
CA ALA A 73 20.57 8.41 -18.52
C ALA A 73 20.80 7.75 -17.16
N THR A 74 21.50 8.46 -16.26
CA THR A 74 21.59 8.09 -14.85
C THR A 74 20.41 8.71 -14.13
N TYR A 75 19.42 7.90 -13.78
CA TYR A 75 18.29 8.35 -12.97
C TYR A 75 18.66 8.28 -11.50
N SER A 76 18.30 9.31 -10.72
CA SER A 76 18.53 9.32 -9.27
C SER A 76 17.38 8.67 -8.50
N THR A 77 16.23 8.49 -9.14
CA THR A 77 15.03 7.91 -8.55
C THR A 77 14.34 6.95 -9.53
N PRO A 78 13.67 5.89 -9.04
CA PRO A 78 12.88 4.99 -9.87
C PRO A 78 11.78 5.70 -10.67
N GLU A 79 11.24 6.79 -10.13
CA GLU A 79 10.18 7.60 -10.74
C GLU A 79 10.70 8.29 -12.00
N GLN A 80 11.88 8.92 -11.94
CA GLN A 80 12.52 9.54 -13.10
C GLN A 80 12.80 8.52 -14.21
N ALA A 81 13.20 7.31 -13.83
CA ALA A 81 13.44 6.24 -14.79
C ALA A 81 12.14 5.80 -15.47
N ARG A 82 11.04 5.68 -14.71
CA ARG A 82 9.71 5.35 -15.23
C ARG A 82 9.15 6.44 -16.15
N ASP A 83 9.35 7.71 -15.81
CA ASP A 83 8.90 8.84 -16.62
C ASP A 83 9.61 8.92 -17.97
N ASP A 84 10.89 8.53 -18.01
CA ASP A 84 11.65 8.38 -19.27
C ASP A 84 11.28 7.10 -20.05
N GLY A 85 10.38 6.27 -19.52
CA GLY A 85 9.96 5.01 -20.10
C GLY A 85 10.94 3.86 -19.89
N ALA A 86 11.93 4.02 -19.01
CA ALA A 86 12.84 2.96 -18.64
C ALA A 86 12.11 1.89 -17.82
N VAL A 87 12.46 0.62 -18.06
CA VAL A 87 11.95 -0.49 -17.24
C VAL A 87 12.94 -0.74 -16.13
N THR A 88 12.54 -0.45 -14.89
CA THR A 88 13.38 -0.62 -13.70
C THR A 88 12.87 -1.72 -12.78
N GLU A 89 13.80 -2.48 -12.22
CA GLU A 89 13.59 -3.36 -11.09
C GLU A 89 13.85 -2.58 -9.80
N ASN A 90 12.77 -2.23 -9.10
CA ASN A 90 12.82 -1.37 -7.91
C ASN A 90 12.97 -2.19 -6.63
N VAL A 91 14.11 -2.87 -6.49
CA VAL A 91 14.42 -3.74 -5.34
C VAL A 91 14.36 -2.96 -4.02
N GLY A 92 14.77 -1.70 -4.05
CA GLY A 92 14.72 -0.77 -2.95
C GLY A 92 13.33 -0.52 -2.39
N ILE A 93 12.37 -0.24 -3.27
CA ILE A 93 10.96 -0.06 -2.92
C ILE A 93 10.40 -1.38 -2.35
N PHE A 94 10.79 -2.52 -2.91
CA PHE A 94 10.32 -3.82 -2.43
C PHE A 94 10.78 -4.12 -1.00
N ILE A 95 12.07 -3.95 -0.70
CA ILE A 95 12.61 -4.14 0.66
C ILE A 95 11.97 -3.15 1.63
N ASN A 96 11.81 -1.88 1.24
CA ASN A 96 11.11 -0.89 2.04
C ASN A 96 9.67 -1.31 2.36
N THR A 97 8.97 -1.92 1.40
CA THR A 97 7.60 -2.42 1.58
C THR A 97 7.56 -3.58 2.58
N ILE A 98 8.52 -4.50 2.53
CA ILE A 98 8.63 -5.60 3.50
C ILE A 98 8.87 -5.05 4.91
N ILE A 99 9.80 -4.10 5.05
CA ILE A 99 10.10 -3.47 6.34
C ILE A 99 8.85 -2.77 6.89
N ASN A 100 8.17 -1.96 6.06
CA ASN A 100 6.93 -1.29 6.45
C ASN A 100 5.85 -2.31 6.88
N PHE A 101 5.66 -3.39 6.13
CA PHE A 101 4.72 -4.45 6.48
C PHE A 101 5.04 -5.07 7.85
N LEU A 102 6.32 -5.36 8.14
CA LEU A 102 6.73 -5.89 9.44
C LEU A 102 6.45 -4.90 10.58
N PHE A 103 6.69 -3.61 10.37
CA PHE A 103 6.36 -2.58 11.34
C PHE A 103 4.86 -2.44 11.56
N VAL A 104 4.05 -2.49 10.50
CA VAL A 104 2.59 -2.49 10.62
C VAL A 104 2.13 -3.67 11.47
N VAL A 105 2.57 -4.90 11.16
CA VAL A 105 2.21 -6.09 11.93
C VAL A 105 2.69 -5.99 13.39
N PHE A 106 3.89 -5.46 13.62
CA PHE A 106 4.43 -5.23 14.97
C PHE A 106 3.62 -4.18 15.75
N THR A 107 3.27 -3.06 15.13
CA THR A 107 2.43 -2.02 15.75
C THR A 107 1.02 -2.54 16.03
N LEU A 108 0.44 -3.31 15.12
CA LEU A 108 -0.85 -3.97 15.33
C LEU A 108 -0.79 -4.92 16.54
N PHE A 109 0.28 -5.71 16.65
CA PHE A 109 0.51 -6.56 17.81
C PHE A 109 0.57 -5.73 19.11
N TRP A 110 1.31 -4.62 19.12
CA TRP A 110 1.46 -3.79 20.32
C TRP A 110 0.20 -3.01 20.71
N ILE A 111 -0.68 -2.68 19.76
CA ILE A 111 -1.94 -1.97 20.03
C ILE A 111 -3.03 -2.92 20.55
N PHE A 112 -3.11 -4.15 20.00
CA PHE A 112 -4.18 -5.08 20.32
C PHE A 112 -3.85 -6.07 21.45
N TYR A 113 -2.58 -6.20 21.82
CA TYR A 113 -2.08 -7.15 22.83
C TYR A 113 -1.25 -6.42 23.88
#